data_AF-A0A382W3J2-F1
#
_entry.id   AF-A0A382W3J2-F1
#
_cell.length_a   1.000
_cell.length_b   1.000
_cell.length_c   1.000
_cell.angle_alpha   90.00
_cell.angle_beta   90.00
_cell.angle_gamma   90.00
#
_symmetry.space_group_name_H-M   'P 1'
#
loop_
_entity.id
_entity.type
_entity.pdbx_description
1 polymer ?
#
loop_
_entity_poly.entity_id
_entity_poly.type
_entity_poly.pdbx_seq_one_letter_code
_entity_poly.pdbx_strand_id
1 'polypeptide(L)'
;MYLGEYTLFDILKQNGEEVFQICVITFDIKEPLNHSLTLNNLPLEGRTPDSCKEHNDGQVSSINQFIEKVKDYLSANPNSTKRKSQLEYLSNTLDHFVNWYEENQLPFPDTPTIMPNKIGIFSANRDFSIISIRDTTFRLRESQSKIVQVLYESADDGVDGLTYQEIARRTGLTTYSKMSNYFQARLRVKDLLKYSRRNRRYSLITE
;
A
#
# COMPACT_ATOMS: atom_id res chain seq x y z
N MET A 1 -11.38 -4.06 15.27
CA MET A 1 -10.44 -4.46 14.20
C MET A 1 -9.61 -5.59 14.76
N TYR A 2 -9.81 -6.79 14.24
CA TYR A 2 -8.94 -7.93 14.49
C TYR A 2 -7.59 -7.63 13.82
N LEU A 3 -6.48 -7.76 14.55
CA LEU A 3 -5.14 -7.45 14.03
C LEU A 3 -4.52 -8.61 13.27
N GLY A 4 -5.15 -9.79 13.31
CA GLY A 4 -4.55 -11.03 12.83
C GLY A 4 -3.61 -11.62 13.87
N GLU A 5 -3.76 -12.92 14.09
CA GLU A 5 -2.61 -13.77 14.37
C GLU A 5 -1.85 -13.96 13.05
N TYR A 6 -0.53 -13.79 13.07
CA TYR A 6 0.31 -14.04 11.89
C TYR A 6 1.13 -15.30 12.11
N THR A 7 1.42 -16.00 11.04
CA THR A 7 2.19 -17.26 11.09
C THR A 7 3.34 -17.19 10.11
N LEU A 8 4.56 -17.25 10.62
CA LEU A 8 5.77 -17.36 9.81
C LEU A 8 6.09 -18.85 9.63
N PHE A 9 6.25 -19.26 8.37
CA PHE A 9 6.60 -20.62 7.98
C PHE A 9 8.10 -20.69 7.66
N ASP A 10 8.78 -21.68 8.23
CA ASP A 10 10.20 -21.88 8.02
C ASP A 10 10.57 -23.37 7.96
N ILE A 11 11.69 -23.70 7.33
CA ILE A 11 12.27 -25.04 7.31
C ILE A 11 13.65 -24.97 7.95
N LEU A 12 13.76 -25.53 9.15
CA LEU A 12 15.00 -25.52 9.93
C LEU A 12 15.74 -26.85 9.79
N LYS A 13 17.07 -26.78 9.75
CA LYS A 13 17.93 -27.97 9.92
C LYS A 13 18.25 -28.13 11.40
N GLN A 14 17.71 -29.17 12.03
CA GLN A 14 17.98 -29.54 13.41
C GLN A 14 18.56 -30.95 13.47
N ASN A 15 19.76 -31.10 14.03
CA ASN A 15 20.43 -32.40 14.23
C ASN A 15 20.56 -33.25 12.95
N GLY A 16 20.66 -32.62 11.78
CA GLY A 16 20.76 -33.31 10.49
C GLY A 16 19.42 -33.65 9.84
N GLU A 17 18.30 -33.35 10.49
CA GLU A 17 16.95 -33.50 9.96
C GLU A 17 16.33 -32.13 9.66
N GLU A 18 15.52 -32.07 8.61
CA GLU A 18 14.74 -30.87 8.26
C GLU A 18 13.38 -30.94 8.95
N VAL A 19 13.04 -29.89 9.70
CA VAL A 19 11.76 -29.75 10.40
C VAL A 19 11.03 -28.51 9.89
N PHE A 20 9.71 -28.62 9.78
CA PHE A 20 8.86 -27.50 9.43
C PHE A 20 8.48 -26.74 10.70
N GLN A 21 8.88 -25.48 10.80
CA GLN A 21 8.54 -24.62 11.93
C GLN A 21 7.44 -23.64 11.55
N ILE A 22 6.42 -23.57 12.41
CA ILE A 22 5.43 -22.50 12.41
C ILE A 22 5.71 -21.62 13.63
N CYS A 23 6.10 -20.38 13.39
CA CYS A 23 6.16 -19.35 14.40
C CYS A 23 4.86 -18.54 14.38
N VAL A 24 4.04 -18.72 15.42
CA VAL A 24 2.79 -17.99 15.62
C VAL A 24 3.09 -16.69 16.36
N ILE A 25 2.77 -15.57 15.73
CA ILE A 25 3.01 -14.21 16.23
C ILE A 25 1.67 -13.61 16.58
N THR A 26 1.45 -13.32 17.87
CA THR A 26 0.19 -12.78 18.37
C THR A 26 0.38 -11.45 19.05
N PHE A 27 -0.61 -10.56 18.95
CA PHE A 27 -0.60 -9.28 19.64
C PHE A 27 -0.72 -9.46 21.15
N ASP A 28 0.29 -9.02 21.89
CA ASP A 28 0.28 -9.01 23.35
C ASP A 28 0.83 -7.69 23.88
N ILE A 29 -0.07 -6.82 24.33
CA ILE A 29 0.27 -5.49 24.87
C ILE A 29 1.10 -5.53 26.16
N LYS A 30 1.20 -6.68 26.83
CA LYS A 30 2.02 -6.83 28.04
C LYS A 30 3.48 -7.08 27.70
N GLU A 31 3.77 -7.58 26.50
CA GLU A 31 5.11 -7.87 26.05
C GLU A 31 5.83 -6.59 25.58
N PRO A 32 7.16 -6.46 25.78
CA PRO A 32 7.90 -5.25 25.42
C PRO A 32 7.77 -4.83 23.95
N LEU A 33 7.57 -5.80 23.05
CA LEU A 33 7.44 -5.59 21.61
C LEU A 33 5.99 -5.68 21.12
N ASN A 34 5.03 -5.63 22.04
CA ASN A 34 3.61 -5.83 21.82
C ASN A 34 3.23 -7.15 21.11
N HIS A 35 4.11 -8.16 21.13
CA HIS A 35 3.83 -9.47 20.56
C HIS A 35 4.41 -10.59 21.41
N SER A 36 3.79 -11.77 21.32
CA SER A 36 4.36 -13.02 21.80
C SER A 36 4.58 -13.99 20.63
N LEU A 37 5.55 -14.88 20.80
CA LEU A 37 5.92 -15.90 19.82
C LEU A 37 5.65 -17.29 20.37
N THR A 38 4.94 -18.12 19.61
CA THR A 38 4.76 -19.54 19.91
C THR A 38 5.32 -20.37 18.77
N LEU A 39 6.32 -21.19 19.06
CA LEU A 39 6.99 -22.03 18.08
C LEU A 39 6.38 -23.43 18.08
N ASN A 40 5.98 -23.91 16.91
CA ASN A 40 5.50 -25.27 16.70
C ASN A 40 6.35 -25.95 15.63
N ASN A 41 7.02 -27.03 16.00
CA ASN A 41 7.80 -27.83 15.06
C ASN A 41 6.98 -29.05 14.64
N LEU A 42 6.81 -29.23 13.33
CA LEU A 42 6.04 -30.29 12.70
C LEU A 42 6.94 -31.07 11.73
N PRO A 43 6.55 -32.31 11.35
CA PRO A 43 7.20 -33.02 10.27
C PRO A 43 7.08 -32.23 8.95
N LEU A 44 8.04 -32.42 8.04
CA LEU A 44 8.09 -31.65 6.80
C LEU A 44 6.85 -31.87 5.91
N GLU A 45 6.26 -33.07 5.90
CA GLU A 45 5.04 -33.43 5.16
C GLU A 45 4.97 -32.92 3.70
N GLY A 46 6.11 -32.88 3.00
CA GLY A 46 6.19 -32.39 1.62
C GLY A 46 6.20 -30.86 1.46
N ARG A 47 6.28 -30.09 2.55
CA ARG A 47 6.55 -28.65 2.53
C ARG A 47 7.92 -28.38 1.94
N THR A 48 7.97 -27.38 1.08
CA THR A 48 9.19 -26.91 0.43
C THR A 48 9.47 -25.45 0.82
N PRO A 49 10.71 -24.97 0.62
CA PRO A 49 11.02 -23.54 0.77
C PRO A 49 10.06 -22.64 -0.05
N ASP A 50 9.69 -23.07 -1.27
CA ASP A 50 8.74 -22.35 -2.11
C ASP A 50 7.35 -22.25 -1.47
N SER A 51 6.86 -23.34 -0.85
CA SER A 51 5.58 -23.32 -0.15
C SER A 51 5.60 -22.42 1.11
N CYS A 52 6.74 -22.34 1.80
CA CYS A 52 6.92 -21.41 2.91
C CYS A 52 6.92 -19.97 2.40
N LYS A 53 7.64 -19.71 1.31
CA LYS A 53 7.67 -18.40 0.66
C LYS A 53 6.28 -17.95 0.21
N GLU A 54 5.51 -18.80 -0.46
CA GLU A 54 4.15 -18.46 -0.93
C GLU A 54 3.23 -18.06 0.25
N HIS A 55 3.28 -18.81 1.33
CA HIS A 55 2.55 -18.47 2.56
C HIS A 55 3.03 -17.15 3.16
N ASN A 56 4.35 -16.99 3.32
CA ASN A 56 4.96 -15.81 3.92
C ASN A 56 4.71 -14.54 3.07
N ASP A 57 4.72 -14.64 1.74
CA ASP A 57 4.32 -13.54 0.82
C ASP A 57 2.89 -13.07 1.14
N GLY A 58 1.96 -14.00 1.34
CA GLY A 58 0.58 -13.70 1.72
C GLY A 58 0.47 -13.01 3.09
N GLN A 59 1.24 -13.45 4.07
CA GLN A 59 1.31 -12.82 5.40
C GLN A 59 1.86 -11.40 5.32
N VAL A 60 3.00 -11.20 4.63
CA VAL A 60 3.62 -9.88 4.42
C VAL A 60 2.66 -8.92 3.71
N SER A 61 1.94 -9.40 2.70
CA SER A 61 0.90 -8.61 2.01
C SER A 61 -0.18 -8.12 2.99
N SER A 62 -0.71 -9.02 3.83
CA SER A 62 -1.71 -8.69 4.84
C SER A 62 -1.18 -7.71 5.90
N ILE A 63 0.01 -7.95 6.45
CA ILE A 63 0.65 -7.08 7.46
C ILE A 63 0.77 -5.66 6.94
N ASN A 64 1.33 -5.50 5.73
CA ASN A 64 1.48 -4.18 5.12
C ASN A 64 0.14 -3.47 4.89
N GLN A 65 -0.90 -4.22 4.50
CA GLN A 65 -2.26 -3.66 4.40
C GLN A 65 -2.78 -3.13 5.75
N PHE A 66 -2.55 -3.88 6.83
CA PHE A 66 -2.96 -3.46 8.16
C PHE A 66 -2.12 -2.30 8.70
N ILE A 67 -0.81 -2.26 8.44
CA ILE A 67 0.07 -1.14 8.82
C ILE A 67 -0.50 0.17 8.25
N GLU A 68 -0.79 0.17 6.96
CA GLU A 68 -1.32 1.34 6.28
C GLU A 68 -2.70 1.75 6.81
N LYS A 69 -3.58 0.78 7.09
CA LYS A 69 -4.87 1.06 7.71
C LYS A 69 -4.75 1.64 9.12
N VAL A 70 -3.79 1.18 9.91
CA VAL A 70 -3.50 1.72 11.25
C VAL A 70 -2.96 3.14 11.15
N LYS A 71 -2.06 3.41 10.20
CA LYS A 71 -1.57 4.77 9.93
C LYS A 71 -2.71 5.74 9.61
N ASP A 72 -3.72 5.33 8.84
CA ASP A 72 -4.89 6.19 8.59
C ASP A 72 -5.66 6.55 9.85
N TYR A 73 -5.91 5.55 10.70
CA TYR A 73 -6.59 5.80 11.96
C TYR A 73 -5.77 6.71 12.87
N LEU A 74 -4.43 6.62 12.81
CA LEU A 74 -3.54 7.54 13.52
C LEU A 74 -3.55 8.95 12.93
N SER A 75 -3.60 9.10 11.61
CA SER A 75 -3.73 10.43 10.98
C SER A 75 -5.03 11.13 11.40
N ALA A 76 -6.14 10.39 11.48
CA ALA A 76 -7.42 10.93 11.95
C ALA A 76 -7.47 11.15 13.47
N ASN A 77 -6.74 10.35 14.25
CA ASN A 77 -6.64 10.49 15.70
C ASN A 77 -5.21 10.21 16.20
N PRO A 78 -4.32 11.23 16.18
CA PRO A 78 -2.90 11.06 16.50
C PRO A 78 -2.61 10.64 17.95
N ASN A 79 -3.58 10.86 18.85
CA ASN A 79 -3.44 10.59 20.28
C ASN A 79 -3.87 9.17 20.67
N SER A 80 -4.31 8.34 19.71
CA SER A 80 -4.76 6.99 20.02
C SER A 80 -3.59 6.07 20.42
N THR A 81 -3.39 5.87 21.72
CA THR A 81 -2.40 4.93 22.28
C THR A 81 -2.60 3.52 21.74
N LYS A 82 -3.86 3.07 21.68
CA LYS A 82 -4.23 1.77 21.10
C LYS A 82 -3.71 1.61 19.67
N ARG A 83 -3.86 2.62 18.81
CA ARG A 83 -3.40 2.51 17.42
C ARG A 83 -1.87 2.55 17.30
N LYS A 84 -1.18 3.24 18.22
CA LYS A 84 0.28 3.21 18.30
C LYS A 84 0.80 1.82 18.63
N SER A 85 0.28 1.17 19.68
CA SER A 85 0.67 -0.20 20.02
C SER A 85 0.36 -1.21 18.91
N GLN A 86 -0.73 -1.00 18.17
CA GLN A 86 -1.05 -1.81 16.99
C GLN A 86 -0.04 -1.65 15.86
N LEU A 87 0.43 -0.41 15.62
CA LEU A 87 1.44 -0.15 14.62
C LEU A 87 2.78 -0.77 15.03
N GLU A 88 3.17 -0.63 16.30
CA GLU A 88 4.37 -1.27 16.86
C GLU A 88 4.32 -2.79 16.70
N TYR A 89 3.20 -3.41 17.06
CA TYR A 89 2.97 -4.85 16.84
C TYR A 89 3.18 -5.27 15.39
N LEU A 90 2.54 -4.57 14.44
CA LEU A 90 2.60 -4.93 13.03
C LEU A 90 3.99 -4.71 12.45
N SER A 91 4.68 -3.63 12.84
CA SER A 91 6.07 -3.38 12.44
C SER A 91 7.01 -4.46 12.97
N ASN A 92 6.92 -4.79 14.27
CA ASN A 92 7.74 -5.84 14.87
C ASN A 92 7.43 -7.23 14.30
N THR A 93 6.15 -7.47 13.94
CA THR A 93 5.75 -8.69 13.23
C THR A 93 6.38 -8.75 11.85
N LEU A 94 6.38 -7.63 11.10
CA LEU A 94 6.98 -7.55 9.76
C LEU A 94 8.49 -7.82 9.81
N ASP A 95 9.19 -7.35 10.84
CA ASP A 95 10.63 -7.58 11.01
C ASP A 95 10.98 -9.07 11.09
N HIS A 96 10.14 -9.91 11.71
CA HIS A 96 10.33 -11.37 11.69
C HIS A 96 10.32 -11.95 10.26
N PHE A 97 9.44 -11.45 9.39
CA PHE A 97 9.42 -11.85 7.99
C PHE A 97 10.64 -11.29 7.24
N VAL A 98 11.01 -10.03 7.45
CA VAL A 98 12.22 -9.43 6.84
C VAL A 98 13.45 -10.28 7.16
N ASN A 99 13.66 -10.62 8.43
CA ASN A 99 14.77 -11.47 8.86
C ASN A 99 14.74 -12.83 8.14
N TRP A 100 13.57 -13.46 8.05
CA TRP A 100 13.44 -14.73 7.34
C TRP A 100 13.82 -14.63 5.85
N TYR A 101 13.40 -13.58 5.14
CA TYR A 101 13.79 -13.34 3.74
C TYR A 101 15.30 -13.13 3.60
N GLU A 102 15.90 -12.33 4.49
CA GLU A 102 17.34 -12.06 4.50
C GLU A 102 18.17 -13.32 4.78
N GLU A 103 17.81 -14.09 5.80
CA GLU A 103 18.46 -15.34 6.19
C GLU A 103 18.40 -16.39 5.08
N ASN A 104 17.26 -16.46 4.37
CA ASN A 104 17.06 -17.36 3.24
C ASN A 104 17.57 -16.80 1.89
N GLN A 105 18.15 -15.59 1.87
CA GLN A 105 18.63 -14.91 0.66
C GLN A 105 17.55 -14.79 -0.43
N LEU A 106 16.30 -14.62 0.00
CA LEU A 106 15.15 -14.47 -0.88
C LEU A 106 14.84 -12.99 -1.10
N PRO A 107 14.37 -12.60 -2.29
CA PRO A 107 13.89 -11.24 -2.50
C PRO A 107 12.64 -11.01 -1.64
N PHE A 108 12.68 -9.93 -0.85
CA PHE A 108 11.51 -9.50 -0.10
C PHE A 108 10.37 -9.15 -1.06
N PRO A 109 9.13 -9.62 -0.83
CA PRO A 109 8.04 -9.40 -1.76
C PRO A 109 7.71 -7.91 -1.88
N ASP A 110 7.35 -7.50 -3.10
CA ASP A 110 6.84 -6.16 -3.33
C ASP A 110 5.64 -5.91 -2.42
N THR A 111 5.65 -4.78 -1.74
CA THR A 111 4.51 -4.34 -0.94
C THR A 111 3.32 -4.13 -1.86
N PRO A 112 2.14 -4.75 -1.60
CA PRO A 112 0.97 -4.48 -2.38
C PRO A 112 0.70 -2.98 -2.38
N THR A 113 0.62 -2.38 -3.56
CA THR A 113 0.25 -0.96 -3.65
C THR A 113 -1.20 -0.83 -3.25
N ILE A 114 -1.46 -0.44 -2.00
CA ILE A 114 -2.81 -0.15 -1.54
C ILE A 114 -3.31 1.07 -2.29
N MET A 115 -4.47 0.94 -2.92
CA MET A 115 -5.13 2.03 -3.62
C MET A 115 -6.41 2.44 -2.86
N PRO A 116 -6.30 3.15 -1.72
CA PRO A 116 -7.46 3.47 -0.88
C PRO A 116 -8.36 4.52 -1.51
N ASN A 117 -7.81 5.40 -2.34
CA ASN A 117 -8.55 6.45 -3.03
C ASN A 117 -9.30 5.81 -4.21
N LYS A 118 -10.63 5.78 -4.21
CA LYS A 118 -11.44 5.09 -5.22
C LYS A 118 -12.68 5.90 -5.59
N ILE A 119 -12.86 6.17 -6.89
CA ILE A 119 -14.09 6.75 -7.45
C ILE A 119 -14.38 6.06 -8.79
N GLY A 120 -15.46 5.27 -8.82
CA GLY A 120 -15.84 4.50 -10.01
C GLY A 120 -14.71 3.57 -10.48
N ILE A 121 -14.29 3.68 -11.75
CA ILE A 121 -13.19 2.89 -12.31
C ILE A 121 -11.79 3.42 -11.96
N PHE A 122 -11.69 4.57 -11.28
CA PHE A 122 -10.43 5.15 -10.86
C PHE A 122 -10.05 4.66 -9.46
N SER A 123 -8.77 4.33 -9.28
CA SER A 123 -8.19 4.12 -7.97
C SER A 123 -6.76 4.67 -7.89
N ALA A 124 -6.30 5.04 -6.70
CA ALA A 124 -4.96 5.57 -6.48
C ALA A 124 -4.41 5.20 -5.11
N ASN A 125 -3.10 5.04 -5.02
CA ASN A 125 -2.40 5.00 -3.74
C ASN A 125 -2.45 6.36 -3.03
N ARG A 126 -2.00 6.41 -1.78
CA ARG A 126 -2.21 7.56 -0.88
C ARG A 126 -1.70 8.89 -1.41
N ASP A 127 -0.49 8.86 -1.96
CA ASP A 127 0.20 10.03 -2.49
C ASP A 127 -0.06 10.24 -3.99
N PHE A 128 -0.97 9.45 -4.58
CA PHE A 128 -1.28 9.45 -6.00
C PHE A 128 -0.04 9.24 -6.89
N SER A 129 1.04 8.64 -6.39
CA SER A 129 2.21 8.27 -7.20
C SER A 129 1.95 7.04 -8.08
N ILE A 130 0.96 6.23 -7.72
CA ILE A 130 0.49 5.08 -8.50
C ILE A 130 -1.03 5.15 -8.57
N ILE A 131 -1.57 5.09 -9.79
CA ILE A 131 -3.00 5.11 -10.04
C ILE A 131 -3.39 3.93 -10.93
N SER A 132 -4.63 3.48 -10.83
CA SER A 132 -5.23 2.53 -11.77
C SER A 132 -6.54 3.08 -12.32
N ILE A 133 -6.75 2.91 -13.62
CA ILE A 133 -8.03 3.14 -14.28
C ILE A 133 -8.46 1.82 -14.90
N ARG A 134 -9.55 1.23 -14.40
CA ARG A 134 -9.91 -0.18 -14.65
C ARG A 134 -8.74 -1.09 -14.25
N ASP A 135 -8.17 -1.81 -15.20
CA ASP A 135 -7.07 -2.76 -15.00
C ASP A 135 -5.71 -2.20 -15.43
N THR A 136 -5.63 -0.90 -15.80
CA THR A 136 -4.38 -0.28 -16.25
C THR A 136 -3.78 0.58 -15.15
N THR A 137 -2.59 0.20 -14.69
CA THR A 137 -1.81 0.92 -13.67
C THR A 137 -0.81 1.88 -14.30
N PHE A 138 -0.72 3.08 -13.74
CA PHE A 138 0.19 4.14 -14.15
C PHE A 138 1.02 4.62 -12.95
N ARG A 139 2.31 4.85 -13.19
CA ARG A 139 3.20 5.52 -12.23
C ARG A 139 3.38 6.98 -12.60
N LEU A 140 3.05 7.87 -11.67
CA LEU A 140 3.05 9.30 -11.85
C LEU A 140 4.32 9.94 -11.29
N ARG A 141 4.76 11.02 -11.92
CA ARG A 141 5.75 11.95 -11.37
C ARG A 141 5.07 12.87 -10.37
N GLU A 142 5.84 13.45 -9.45
CA GLU A 142 5.33 14.32 -8.38
C GLU A 142 4.32 15.39 -8.86
N SER A 143 4.62 16.11 -9.94
CA SER A 143 3.71 17.12 -10.49
C SER A 143 2.41 16.53 -11.06
N GLN A 144 2.48 15.34 -11.66
CA GLN A 144 1.30 14.62 -12.15
C GLN A 144 0.45 14.10 -10.99
N SER A 145 1.09 13.55 -9.95
CA SER A 145 0.42 13.10 -8.71
C SER A 145 -0.36 14.22 -8.05
N LYS A 146 0.27 15.39 -7.86
CA LYS A 146 -0.40 16.58 -7.31
C LYS A 146 -1.61 17.02 -8.14
N ILE A 147 -1.49 17.01 -9.47
CA ILE A 147 -2.62 17.34 -10.36
C ILE A 147 -3.76 16.34 -10.20
N VAL A 148 -3.44 15.04 -10.21
CA VAL A 148 -4.44 13.97 -10.11
C VAL A 148 -5.11 13.99 -8.73
N GLN A 149 -4.36 14.20 -7.66
CA GLN A 149 -4.89 14.36 -6.31
C GLN A 149 -5.93 15.49 -6.25
N VAL A 150 -5.60 16.68 -6.75
CA VAL A 150 -6.52 17.83 -6.73
C VAL A 150 -7.79 17.56 -7.55
N LEU A 151 -7.66 16.84 -8.66
CA LEU A 151 -8.81 16.46 -9.48
C LEU A 151 -9.65 15.34 -8.82
N TYR A 152 -9.02 14.45 -8.05
CA TYR A 152 -9.70 13.44 -7.25
C TYR A 152 -10.52 14.08 -6.15
N GLU A 153 -9.92 14.95 -5.34
CA GLU A 153 -10.59 15.68 -4.26
C GLU A 153 -11.79 16.48 -4.82
N SER A 154 -11.59 17.16 -5.95
CA SER A 154 -12.67 17.87 -6.64
C SER A 154 -13.81 16.96 -7.10
N ALA A 155 -13.51 15.74 -7.55
CA ALA A 155 -14.52 14.79 -8.00
C ALA A 155 -15.26 14.17 -6.81
N ASP A 156 -14.56 13.89 -5.71
CA ASP A 156 -15.13 13.39 -4.45
C ASP A 156 -16.12 14.41 -3.84
N ASP A 157 -15.80 15.70 -3.98
CA ASP A 157 -16.68 16.83 -3.62
C ASP A 157 -17.86 17.04 -4.59
N GLY A 158 -17.98 16.24 -5.66
CA GLY A 158 -19.05 16.35 -6.66
C GLY A 158 -18.90 17.52 -7.64
N VAL A 159 -17.70 18.11 -7.75
CA VAL A 159 -17.43 19.21 -8.68
C VAL A 159 -17.06 18.67 -10.06
N ASP A 160 -17.70 19.18 -11.11
CA ASP A 160 -17.46 18.80 -12.52
C ASP A 160 -16.14 19.39 -13.07
N GLY A 161 -15.03 18.88 -12.55
CA GLY A 161 -13.67 19.21 -12.96
C GLY A 161 -13.20 20.61 -12.58
N LEU A 162 -11.96 20.94 -12.95
CA LEU A 162 -11.31 22.21 -12.64
C LEU A 162 -10.63 22.79 -13.88
N THR A 163 -10.59 24.12 -13.97
CA THR A 163 -9.75 24.81 -14.94
C THR A 163 -8.28 24.62 -14.62
N TYR A 164 -7.41 24.80 -15.61
CA TYR A 164 -5.96 24.73 -15.39
C TYR A 164 -5.47 25.71 -14.32
N GLN A 165 -6.03 26.93 -14.28
CA GLN A 165 -5.63 27.94 -13.30
C GLN A 165 -5.98 27.53 -11.87
N GLU A 166 -7.14 26.91 -11.65
CA GLU A 166 -7.53 26.38 -10.34
C GLU A 166 -6.60 25.26 -9.89
N ILE A 167 -6.28 24.34 -10.80
CA ILE A 167 -5.34 23.24 -10.53
C ILE A 167 -3.96 23.83 -10.19
N ALA A 168 -3.45 24.74 -11.01
CA ALA A 168 -2.13 25.35 -10.80
C ALA A 168 -2.04 26.07 -9.44
N ARG A 169 -3.09 26.81 -9.05
CA ARG A 169 -3.15 27.47 -7.74
C ARG A 169 -3.13 26.48 -6.58
N ARG A 170 -3.87 25.38 -6.68
CA ARG A 170 -3.94 24.35 -5.61
C ARG A 170 -2.68 23.50 -5.50
N THR A 171 -1.96 23.32 -6.60
CA THR A 171 -0.76 22.45 -6.69
C THR A 171 0.56 23.21 -6.55
N GLY A 172 0.53 24.56 -6.57
CA GLY A 172 1.74 25.39 -6.63
C GLY A 172 2.44 25.40 -7.99
N LEU A 173 1.78 24.93 -9.05
CA LEU A 173 2.32 24.94 -10.42
C LEU A 173 2.18 26.33 -11.06
N THR A 174 2.92 26.56 -12.14
CA THR A 174 2.86 27.82 -12.88
C THR A 174 1.53 27.98 -13.61
N THR A 175 0.91 29.15 -13.46
CA THR A 175 -0.44 29.43 -14.00
C THR A 175 -0.47 29.70 -15.51
N TYR A 176 0.69 29.90 -16.13
CA TYR A 176 0.85 30.17 -17.57
C TYR A 176 1.35 28.95 -18.38
N SER A 177 1.50 27.79 -17.75
CA SER A 177 1.82 26.53 -18.44
C SER A 177 0.55 25.85 -19.00
N LYS A 178 0.70 24.68 -19.63
CA LYS A 178 -0.39 23.88 -20.19
C LYS A 178 -0.44 22.51 -19.50
N MET A 179 -1.63 21.93 -19.36
CA MET A 179 -1.79 20.58 -18.81
C MET A 179 -0.97 19.53 -19.59
N SER A 180 -0.90 19.69 -20.92
CA SER A 180 -0.09 18.86 -21.80
C SER A 180 1.40 18.92 -21.52
N ASN A 181 1.91 19.89 -20.75
CA ASN A 181 3.33 19.93 -20.37
C ASN A 181 3.67 18.90 -19.28
N TYR A 182 2.68 18.53 -18.47
CA TYR A 182 2.85 17.56 -17.39
C TYR A 182 2.53 16.14 -17.86
N PHE A 183 1.62 15.99 -18.82
CA PHE A 183 1.22 14.69 -19.38
C PHE A 183 1.68 14.58 -20.85
N GLN A 184 2.98 14.36 -21.03
CA GLN A 184 3.64 14.17 -22.32
C GLN A 184 4.04 12.71 -22.57
N ALA A 185 4.15 12.35 -23.85
CA ALA A 185 4.72 11.08 -24.30
C ALA A 185 4.01 9.83 -23.74
N ARG A 186 4.66 9.09 -22.81
CA ARG A 186 4.20 7.80 -22.28
C ARG A 186 2.90 7.87 -21.49
N LEU A 187 2.52 9.07 -21.03
CA LEU A 187 1.29 9.31 -20.28
C LEU A 187 0.68 10.61 -20.77
N ARG A 188 -0.39 10.54 -21.56
CA ARG A 188 -1.04 11.71 -22.16
C ARG A 188 -2.26 12.10 -21.33
N VAL A 189 -2.65 13.38 -21.44
CA VAL A 189 -3.84 13.92 -20.76
C VAL A 189 -5.07 13.01 -20.95
N LYS A 190 -5.32 12.57 -22.18
CA LYS A 190 -6.49 11.73 -22.52
C LYS A 190 -6.47 10.33 -21.91
N ASP A 191 -5.30 9.87 -21.46
CA ASP A 191 -5.17 8.53 -20.90
C ASP A 191 -5.70 8.51 -19.45
N LEU A 192 -5.79 9.68 -18.79
CA LEU A 192 -6.19 9.81 -17.38
C LEU A 192 -7.33 10.81 -17.12
N LEU A 193 -7.44 11.84 -17.96
CA LEU A 193 -8.28 13.01 -17.73
C LEU A 193 -9.24 13.24 -18.90
N LYS A 194 -10.46 13.67 -18.60
CA LYS A 194 -11.41 14.24 -19.55
C LYS A 194 -11.14 15.75 -19.66
N TYR A 195 -11.23 16.32 -20.86
CA TYR A 195 -11.13 17.77 -21.08
C TYR A 195 -12.36 18.31 -21.80
N SER A 196 -13.11 19.18 -21.12
CA SER A 196 -14.26 19.88 -21.69
C SER A 196 -13.83 21.19 -22.34
N ARG A 197 -13.91 21.27 -23.67
CA ARG A 197 -13.61 22.52 -24.42
C ARG A 197 -14.59 23.65 -24.11
N ARG A 198 -15.85 23.33 -23.81
CA ARG A 198 -16.92 24.31 -23.53
C ARG A 198 -16.59 25.14 -22.30
N ASN A 199 -16.14 24.48 -21.24
CA ASN A 199 -15.90 25.12 -19.94
C ASN A 199 -14.40 25.24 -19.61
N ARG A 200 -13.52 24.69 -20.48
CA ARG A 200 -12.06 24.62 -20.31
C ARG A 200 -11.63 23.91 -19.01
N ARG A 201 -12.40 22.90 -18.60
CA ARG A 201 -12.19 22.13 -17.36
C ARG A 201 -11.61 20.75 -17.66
N TYR A 202 -10.76 20.29 -16.74
CA TYR A 202 -10.23 18.94 -16.68
C TYR A 202 -10.91 18.19 -15.54
N SER A 203 -11.28 16.93 -15.76
CA SER A 203 -11.82 16.03 -14.74
C SER A 203 -11.17 14.65 -14.84
N LEU A 204 -11.23 13.86 -13.77
CA LEU A 204 -10.76 12.47 -13.81
C LEU A 204 -11.66 11.61 -14.68
N ILE A 205 -11.08 10.58 -15.29
CA ILE A 205 -11.85 9.48 -15.88
C ILE A 205 -12.25 8.54 -14.73
N THR A 206 -13.52 8.62 -14.31
CA THR A 206 -14.10 7.80 -13.25
C THR A 206 -15.17 6.81 -13.76
N GLU A 207 -15.47 6.85 -15.06
CA GLU A 207 -16.43 6.00 -15.78
C GLU A 207 -15.93 5.72 -17.21
#